data_AF-A0A135VGT6-F1
#
_entry.id   AF-A0A135VGT6-F1
#
_cell.length_a   1.000
_cell.length_b   1.000
_cell.length_c   1.000
_cell.angle_alpha   90.00
_cell.angle_beta   90.00
_cell.angle_gamma   90.00
#
_symmetry.space_group_name_H-M   'P 1'
#
loop_
_entity.id
_entity.type
_entity.pdbx_description
1 polymer ?
#
loop_
_entity_poly.entity_id
_entity_poly.type
_entity_poly.pdbx_seq_one_letter_code
_entity_poly.pdbx_strand_id
1 'polypeptide(L)'
;MSLFSQKRFGKREQIAFALVLILTLSSIGFAVYSAPRATNNLDIECMAIGDDGMGPNCIRVVGLFAPFDEELTLQTLTCEPSVTGLNPLDTKTNESAYTTPFHGMLSMDVYGDFVAGTEYQFTFQFLYDTDKMRTVYFAPVFTPGVLINYENTTESFGDQQAFWTPLSRPESMELTAVNATLLSVGDSCYVYMANETIDLLGESAAISKCSQLGQIFDDVIYSKAVELAGSPDGFLGDLDGDPRVTLFLVPLVRYMGNAYLGFHIPWNECPFPSSNRREMVYIESERTLNETVLITIHEFNHLIWDNYEIDEADFLDEGLANLAIDYTGYWYYITDAVTTTYTLHPEVSLIHFNRFYGRLWDASYGQAYLFVNYLADRFGLNTVRNLVSIREDGPAAVEVALANAGYDLTFNEVYLDFITACVLDDVESENGIYGFQSLNYTIQSVTTLLDNFPIIREDVEHNQYGFNVYRLVAPPDNFTISISKSQSFAAGLVVALIGSSGLNVSQFQYSSSYGTISEFIQSNGAYEVYLITTLISDDTPTDFQDVFELAEIPSDSLDLTITEGDTRNQSNIDMIIIPFSILAIVALSSIFVVVRKQRQL
;
A
#
# COMPACT_ATOMS: atom_id res chain seq x y z
N MET A 1 14.84 52.44 16.70
CA MET A 1 14.37 52.91 15.37
C MET A 1 13.42 51.83 14.87
N SER A 2 12.12 52.00 15.09
CA SER A 2 11.11 52.59 14.16
C SER A 2 10.47 51.49 13.28
N LEU A 3 9.30 50.97 13.65
CA LEU A 3 7.93 51.51 13.45
C LEU A 3 7.37 51.32 12.03
N PHE A 4 6.42 50.39 11.88
CA PHE A 4 5.12 50.66 11.24
C PHE A 4 4.03 49.74 11.85
N SER A 5 2.78 49.78 11.39
CA SER A 5 1.63 49.62 12.29
C SER A 5 0.28 49.26 11.64
N GLN A 6 -0.44 48.28 12.24
CA GLN A 6 -1.89 48.00 12.09
C GLN A 6 -2.36 47.44 10.74
N LYS A 7 -3.44 46.64 10.58
CA LYS A 7 -4.65 46.23 11.36
C LYS A 7 -4.97 44.75 10.98
N ARG A 8 -5.90 43.94 11.51
CA ARG A 8 -6.80 43.82 12.70
C ARG A 8 -8.01 42.96 12.24
N PHE A 9 -8.42 41.97 13.05
CA PHE A 9 -9.64 41.13 12.99
C PHE A 9 -9.71 39.92 12.03
N GLY A 10 -9.99 38.76 12.63
CA GLY A 10 -10.27 37.49 11.95
C GLY A 10 -10.08 36.25 12.84
N LYS A 11 -10.66 36.21 14.05
CA LYS A 11 -10.71 34.95 14.83
C LYS A 11 -11.63 33.96 14.08
N ARG A 12 -11.10 32.83 13.64
CA ARG A 12 -11.89 31.58 13.55
C ARG A 12 -11.62 30.83 14.85
N GLU A 13 -12.68 30.59 15.61
CA GLU A 13 -12.63 29.74 16.80
C GLU A 13 -12.97 28.32 16.34
N GLN A 14 -11.97 27.43 16.36
CA GLN A 14 -12.23 25.99 16.35
C GLN A 14 -12.39 25.55 17.80
N ILE A 15 -13.52 24.92 18.09
CA ILE A 15 -13.78 24.25 19.36
C ILE A 15 -13.59 22.76 19.06
N ALA A 16 -12.48 22.19 19.53
CA ALA A 16 -12.32 20.74 19.55
C ALA A 16 -13.09 20.18 20.75
N PHE A 17 -13.81 19.08 20.53
CA PHE A 17 -14.42 18.27 21.58
C PHE A 17 -13.82 16.87 21.49
N ALA A 18 -13.09 16.45 22.51
CA ALA A 18 -12.74 15.05 22.72
C ALA A 18 -13.71 14.47 23.76
N LEU A 19 -14.33 13.33 23.47
CA LEU A 19 -15.28 12.65 24.35
C LEU A 19 -14.75 11.23 24.63
N VAL A 20 -14.01 11.08 25.72
CA VAL A 20 -13.41 9.79 26.09
C VAL A 20 -14.38 8.98 26.95
N LEU A 21 -14.75 7.79 26.47
CA LEU A 21 -15.62 6.84 27.16
C LEU A 21 -14.78 5.67 27.68
N ILE A 22 -14.59 5.59 29.00
CA ILE A 22 -13.92 4.44 29.62
C ILE A 22 -15.00 3.42 30.01
N LEU A 23 -15.15 2.38 29.18
CA LEU A 23 -15.93 1.20 29.52
C LEU A 23 -14.99 0.12 30.05
N THR A 24 -15.19 -0.21 31.31
CA THR A 24 -14.84 -1.51 31.88
C THR A 24 -16.14 -2.09 32.43
N LEU A 25 -16.13 -3.36 32.85
CA LEU A 25 -17.34 -4.15 32.67
C LEU A 25 -18.35 -4.14 33.86
N SER A 26 -18.24 -3.31 34.93
CA SER A 26 -19.36 -3.20 35.92
C SER A 26 -19.45 -1.94 36.80
N SER A 27 -18.91 -0.80 36.38
CA SER A 27 -19.35 0.53 36.86
C SER A 27 -18.94 1.63 35.86
N ILE A 28 -19.42 2.86 36.08
CA ILE A 28 -19.18 4.00 35.19
C ILE A 28 -18.65 5.17 36.04
N GLY A 29 -17.49 5.71 35.67
CA GLY A 29 -16.94 6.95 36.19
C GLY A 29 -16.79 8.00 35.08
N PHE A 30 -17.12 9.26 35.38
CA PHE A 30 -17.03 10.36 34.41
C PHE A 30 -15.90 11.32 34.77
N ALA A 31 -14.97 11.56 33.85
CA ALA A 31 -14.04 12.69 33.91
C ALA A 31 -14.29 13.60 32.69
N VAL A 32 -14.81 14.81 32.94
CA VAL A 32 -14.98 15.84 31.91
C VAL A 32 -14.01 16.98 32.21
N TYR A 33 -13.01 17.16 31.34
CA TYR A 33 -12.21 18.38 31.32
C TYR A 33 -12.67 19.29 30.19
N SER A 34 -12.57 20.61 30.40
CA SER A 34 -12.80 21.60 29.36
C SER A 34 -11.61 22.54 29.30
N ALA A 35 -11.01 22.67 28.12
CA ALA A 35 -9.90 23.59 27.86
C ALA A 35 -10.39 24.83 27.10
N PRO A 36 -10.85 25.90 27.77
CA PRO A 36 -11.22 27.14 27.10
C PRO A 36 -9.97 27.92 26.69
N ARG A 37 -9.52 27.68 25.44
CA ARG A 37 -8.52 28.38 24.59
C ARG A 37 -7.37 27.46 24.18
N ALA A 38 -7.02 27.55 22.91
CA ALA A 38 -5.69 27.22 22.42
C ALA A 38 -4.61 27.90 23.29
N THR A 39 -3.87 27.08 24.01
CA THR A 39 -2.56 27.38 24.59
C THR A 39 -1.58 26.37 23.99
N ASN A 40 -0.30 26.72 23.88
CA ASN A 40 0.69 25.99 23.07
C ASN A 40 1.15 24.64 23.69
N ASN A 41 0.20 23.82 24.15
CA ASN A 41 0.42 22.42 24.45
C ASN A 41 -0.14 21.62 23.28
N LEU A 42 0.69 20.72 22.74
CA LEU A 42 0.27 19.67 21.83
C LEU A 42 -0.45 18.62 22.69
N ASP A 43 -1.67 18.26 22.30
CA ASP A 43 -2.44 17.22 22.97
C ASP A 43 -1.92 15.84 22.52
N ILE A 44 -1.87 14.88 23.46
CA ILE A 44 -1.51 13.47 23.22
C ILE A 44 -2.79 12.68 23.41
N GLU A 45 -3.17 11.88 22.41
CA GLU A 45 -4.42 11.13 22.39
C GLU A 45 -4.11 9.64 22.58
N CYS A 46 -4.43 9.09 23.75
CA CYS A 46 -4.26 7.67 24.02
C CYS A 46 -5.52 6.91 23.60
N MET A 47 -5.36 5.87 22.79
CA MET A 47 -6.43 5.01 22.32
C MET A 47 -6.20 3.59 22.82
N ALA A 48 -7.26 2.96 23.34
CA ALA A 48 -7.28 1.61 23.91
C ALA A 48 -6.48 1.38 25.20
N ILE A 49 -7.17 0.69 26.13
CA ILE A 49 -6.61 -0.17 27.16
C ILE A 49 -7.35 -1.51 27.01
N GLY A 50 -6.60 -2.54 26.63
CA GLY A 50 -7.10 -3.90 26.41
C GLY A 50 -6.46 -4.91 27.36
N ASP A 51 -7.16 -6.02 27.56
CA ASP A 51 -6.65 -7.25 28.17
C ASP A 51 -6.46 -8.27 27.04
N ASP A 52 -5.30 -8.19 26.38
CA ASP A 52 -5.02 -8.75 25.05
C ASP A 52 -4.71 -10.26 25.13
N GLY A 53 -5.60 -11.04 25.75
CA GLY A 53 -5.33 -12.42 26.15
C GLY A 53 -4.25 -12.54 27.24
N MET A 54 -3.98 -11.43 27.94
CA MET A 54 -2.96 -11.35 28.98
C MET A 54 -3.48 -11.96 30.29
N GLY A 55 -2.60 -12.07 31.30
CA GLY A 55 -3.05 -12.40 32.66
C GLY A 55 -3.85 -11.25 33.28
N PRO A 56 -4.73 -11.50 34.27
CA PRO A 56 -5.66 -10.52 34.87
C PRO A 56 -5.01 -9.35 35.64
N ASN A 57 -3.69 -9.21 35.51
CA ASN A 57 -2.81 -8.25 36.15
C ASN A 57 -2.04 -7.41 35.11
N CYS A 58 -2.45 -7.41 33.83
CA CYS A 58 -1.79 -6.70 32.73
C CYS A 58 -2.69 -5.59 32.14
N ILE A 59 -2.07 -4.56 31.59
CA ILE A 59 -2.70 -3.43 30.88
C ILE A 59 -1.81 -3.11 29.67
N ARG A 60 -2.34 -3.19 28.45
CA ARG A 60 -1.71 -2.50 27.30
C ARG A 60 -2.13 -1.03 27.28
N VAL A 61 -1.19 -0.13 27.00
CA VAL A 61 -1.45 1.30 26.78
C VAL A 61 -0.91 1.69 25.41
N VAL A 62 -1.77 2.19 24.52
CA VAL A 62 -1.35 2.75 23.22
C VAL A 62 -1.57 4.26 23.17
N GLY A 63 -0.53 4.99 22.82
CA GLY A 63 -0.54 6.45 22.67
C GLY A 63 -0.28 6.88 21.22
N LEU A 64 -1.13 7.75 20.68
CA LEU A 64 -0.86 8.49 19.46
C LEU A 64 -0.26 9.86 19.78
N PHE A 65 0.75 10.22 19.01
CA PHE A 65 1.56 11.40 19.21
C PHE A 65 1.48 12.31 17.98
N ALA A 66 1.11 13.59 18.23
CA ALA A 66 1.33 14.67 17.27
C ALA A 66 2.81 14.73 16.87
N PRO A 67 3.18 15.25 15.68
CA PRO A 67 4.50 14.99 15.12
C PRO A 67 5.69 15.49 15.94
N PHE A 68 6.72 14.64 15.99
CA PHE A 68 8.00 14.85 16.68
C PHE A 68 9.17 14.56 15.74
N ASP A 69 10.32 15.22 15.96
CA ASP A 69 11.53 15.05 15.16
C ASP A 69 12.56 14.07 15.77
N GLU A 70 12.29 13.48 16.95
CA GLU A 70 13.26 12.72 17.77
C GLU A 70 12.63 11.57 18.58
N GLU A 71 13.43 10.57 18.97
CA GLU A 71 13.08 9.38 19.78
C GLU A 71 12.49 9.73 21.16
N LEU A 72 11.46 8.99 21.60
CA LEU A 72 10.76 9.20 22.89
C LEU A 72 11.05 8.08 23.89
N THR A 73 11.98 8.30 24.82
CA THR A 73 12.24 7.34 25.91
C THR A 73 11.35 7.58 27.14
N LEU A 74 10.66 6.54 27.61
CA LEU A 74 10.00 6.54 28.92
C LEU A 74 11.04 6.63 30.05
N GLN A 75 11.01 7.69 30.84
CA GLN A 75 11.89 7.87 31.99
C GLN A 75 11.36 7.20 33.25
N THR A 76 10.06 7.34 33.51
CA THR A 76 9.45 6.89 34.77
C THR A 76 7.95 6.68 34.57
N LEU A 77 7.48 5.54 35.10
CA LEU A 77 6.08 5.21 35.28
C LEU A 77 5.76 5.27 36.78
N THR A 78 4.79 6.09 37.19
CA THR A 78 4.22 6.02 38.55
C THR A 78 2.72 5.82 38.49
N CYS A 79 2.19 5.03 39.42
CA CYS A 79 0.75 4.78 39.56
C CYS A 79 0.31 5.16 40.99
N GLU A 80 -0.84 5.80 41.15
CA GLU A 80 -1.51 5.99 42.45
C GLU A 80 -2.90 5.35 42.43
N PRO A 81 -3.38 4.69 43.51
CA PRO A 81 -2.62 4.32 44.70
C PRO A 81 -1.50 3.33 44.35
N SER A 82 -0.35 3.49 45.02
CA SER A 82 0.94 2.89 44.61
C SER A 82 0.91 1.37 44.41
N VAL A 83 0.72 0.94 43.16
CA VAL A 83 0.82 -0.48 42.78
C VAL A 83 2.27 -0.92 42.93
N THR A 84 2.51 -1.84 43.85
CA THR A 84 3.85 -2.39 44.09
C THR A 84 4.21 -3.42 43.03
N GLY A 85 5.38 -3.29 42.41
CA GLY A 85 5.90 -4.30 41.48
C GLY A 85 5.62 -4.06 40.00
N LEU A 86 5.24 -2.83 39.60
CA LEU A 86 5.08 -2.46 38.19
C LEU A 86 6.34 -2.77 37.37
N ASN A 87 6.19 -3.59 36.34
CA ASN A 87 7.22 -3.82 35.32
C ASN A 87 6.61 -3.62 33.92
N PRO A 88 7.12 -2.69 33.10
CA PRO A 88 6.84 -2.68 31.67
C PRO A 88 7.61 -3.84 31.01
N LEU A 89 6.94 -4.60 30.13
CA LEU A 89 7.54 -5.78 29.50
C LEU A 89 7.97 -5.55 28.04
N ASP A 90 7.23 -4.73 27.31
CA ASP A 90 7.58 -4.22 25.99
C ASP A 90 7.33 -2.71 25.94
N THR A 91 8.21 -1.97 25.28
CA THR A 91 8.08 -0.53 25.00
C THR A 91 8.66 -0.29 23.62
N LYS A 92 7.78 -0.17 22.62
CA LYS A 92 8.17 0.14 21.24
C LYS A 92 7.57 1.47 20.85
N THR A 93 8.45 2.39 20.53
CA THR A 93 8.24 3.50 19.60
C THR A 93 8.48 2.94 18.20
N ASN A 94 7.52 3.06 17.28
CA ASN A 94 7.81 2.80 15.86
C ASN A 94 8.68 3.95 15.35
N GLU A 95 10.00 3.70 15.30
CA GLU A 95 11.03 4.65 14.91
C GLU A 95 11.47 4.40 13.46
N SER A 96 10.79 5.07 12.53
CA SER A 96 11.31 5.30 11.18
C SER A 96 11.78 6.75 11.09
N ALA A 97 13.10 6.94 10.97
CA ALA A 97 13.75 8.24 11.10
C ALA A 97 13.56 9.13 9.85
N TYR A 98 12.38 9.71 9.70
CA TYR A 98 12.07 10.66 8.63
C TYR A 98 12.23 12.12 9.08
N THR A 99 12.79 12.96 8.21
CA THR A 99 12.96 14.42 8.43
C THR A 99 11.66 15.21 8.18
N THR A 100 10.52 14.58 8.41
CA THR A 100 9.17 15.10 8.15
C THR A 100 8.25 14.70 9.31
N PRO A 101 7.26 15.54 9.65
CA PRO A 101 6.37 15.31 10.78
C PRO A 101 5.56 14.00 10.64
N PHE A 102 5.98 12.93 11.32
CA PHE A 102 5.30 11.63 11.35
C PHE A 102 4.41 11.47 12.59
N HIS A 103 3.37 10.64 12.51
CA HIS A 103 2.58 10.25 13.68
C HIS A 103 3.30 9.14 14.44
N GLY A 104 3.72 9.41 15.68
CA GLY A 104 4.33 8.38 16.52
C GLY A 104 3.27 7.52 17.21
N MET A 105 3.51 6.21 17.29
CA MET A 105 2.77 5.30 18.15
C MET A 105 3.70 4.69 19.21
N LEU A 106 3.29 4.77 20.47
CA LEU A 106 3.92 4.05 21.59
C LEU A 106 2.97 2.96 22.07
N SER A 107 3.43 1.71 22.11
CA SER A 107 2.75 0.63 22.81
C SER A 107 3.54 0.22 24.07
N MET A 108 2.84 -0.02 25.18
CA MET A 108 3.42 -0.41 26.46
C MET A 108 2.56 -1.40 27.23
N ASP A 109 3.16 -2.53 27.62
CA ASP A 109 2.50 -3.57 28.43
C ASP A 109 2.92 -3.47 29.89
N VAL A 110 1.98 -3.10 30.77
CA VAL A 110 2.20 -2.79 32.19
C VAL A 110 1.57 -3.87 33.08
N TYR A 111 2.41 -4.53 33.89
CA TYR A 111 1.97 -5.60 34.80
C TYR A 111 1.96 -5.16 36.26
N GLY A 112 0.92 -5.51 37.04
CA GLY A 112 0.81 -5.19 38.47
C GLY A 112 -0.43 -5.78 39.15
N ASP A 113 -0.46 -5.74 40.49
CA ASP A 113 -1.58 -6.25 41.30
C ASP A 113 -2.76 -5.26 41.31
N PHE A 114 -3.43 -5.10 40.16
CA PHE A 114 -4.56 -4.18 39.99
C PHE A 114 -5.84 -4.71 40.65
N VAL A 115 -6.60 -3.82 41.29
CA VAL A 115 -7.82 -4.15 42.02
C VAL A 115 -9.03 -3.56 41.30
N ALA A 116 -9.85 -4.42 40.72
CA ALA A 116 -11.09 -4.02 40.05
C ALA A 116 -12.00 -3.14 40.95
N GLY A 117 -12.56 -2.08 40.39
CA GLY A 117 -13.34 -1.07 41.12
C GLY A 117 -12.49 0.06 41.74
N THR A 118 -11.16 0.02 41.58
CA THR A 118 -10.25 1.09 42.03
C THR A 118 -9.91 2.01 40.86
N GLU A 119 -10.02 3.31 41.08
CA GLU A 119 -9.45 4.32 40.18
C GLU A 119 -7.94 4.34 40.38
N TYR A 120 -7.20 4.14 39.29
CA TYR A 120 -5.75 4.28 39.29
C TYR A 120 -5.38 5.52 38.48
N GLN A 121 -4.35 6.25 38.88
CA GLN A 121 -3.79 7.37 38.17
C GLN A 121 -2.36 7.03 37.75
N PHE A 122 -2.15 6.81 36.46
CA PHE A 122 -0.83 6.64 35.87
C PHE A 122 -0.27 8.00 35.48
N THR A 123 1.01 8.19 35.76
CA THR A 123 1.79 9.35 35.36
C THR A 123 3.01 8.84 34.61
N PHE A 124 3.09 9.23 33.34
CA PHE A 124 4.22 8.93 32.46
C PHE A 124 5.11 10.16 32.38
N GLN A 125 6.41 9.96 32.55
CA GLN A 125 7.40 11.00 32.32
C GLN A 125 8.24 10.63 31.12
N PHE A 126 8.26 11.52 30.12
CA PHE A 126 9.06 11.41 28.92
C PHE A 126 10.12 12.50 28.91
N LEU A 127 11.35 12.16 28.50
CA LEU A 127 12.32 13.15 28.03
C LEU A 127 12.07 13.41 26.54
N TYR A 128 12.20 14.67 26.14
CA TYR A 128 12.29 15.08 24.74
C TYR A 128 13.31 16.22 24.67
N ASP A 129 14.41 16.05 23.94
CA ASP A 129 15.65 16.83 24.09
C ASP A 129 16.26 16.66 25.52
N THR A 130 17.60 16.68 25.67
CA THR A 130 18.31 16.02 26.79
C THR A 130 18.02 16.53 28.21
N ASP A 131 17.28 17.64 28.34
CA ASP A 131 16.97 18.30 29.61
C ASP A 131 15.48 18.71 29.79
N LYS A 132 14.55 18.34 28.88
CA LYS A 132 13.12 18.73 29.01
C LYS A 132 12.21 17.55 29.30
N MET A 133 11.59 17.59 30.47
CA MET A 133 10.58 16.62 30.91
C MET A 133 9.18 17.06 30.47
N ARG A 134 8.43 16.18 29.81
CA ARG A 134 6.97 16.26 29.65
C ARG A 134 6.32 15.20 30.53
N THR A 135 5.26 15.58 31.22
CA THR A 135 4.49 14.68 32.08
C THR A 135 3.09 14.50 31.51
N VAL A 136 2.73 13.26 31.20
CA VAL A 136 1.39 12.86 30.76
C VAL A 136 0.68 12.23 31.95
N TYR A 137 -0.55 12.67 32.22
CA TYR A 137 -1.38 12.14 33.31
C TYR A 137 -2.58 11.44 32.70
N PHE A 138 -2.85 10.21 33.14
CA PHE A 138 -4.00 9.43 32.71
C PHE A 138 -4.61 8.69 33.90
N ALA A 139 -5.94 8.67 34.00
CA ALA A 139 -6.66 8.14 35.16
C ALA A 139 -7.79 7.18 34.73
N PRO A 140 -7.48 5.89 34.50
CA PRO A 140 -8.48 4.89 34.20
C PRO A 140 -9.30 4.48 35.43
N VAL A 141 -10.62 4.40 35.23
CA VAL A 141 -11.55 3.79 36.19
C VAL A 141 -11.74 2.32 35.80
N PHE A 142 -11.12 1.41 36.56
CA PHE A 142 -11.30 -0.03 36.36
C PHE A 142 -12.57 -0.50 37.03
N THR A 143 -13.35 -1.30 36.32
CA THR A 143 -14.62 -1.80 36.83
C THR A 143 -14.82 -3.27 36.43
N PRO A 144 -15.33 -4.12 37.34
CA PRO A 144 -15.13 -5.57 37.24
C PRO A 144 -15.78 -6.22 36.00
N GLY A 145 -15.15 -7.26 35.45
CA GLY A 145 -15.73 -8.15 34.43
C GLY A 145 -17.22 -8.50 34.60
N VAL A 146 -18.12 -7.92 33.78
CA VAL A 146 -19.08 -8.75 33.04
C VAL A 146 -18.24 -9.83 32.39
N LEU A 147 -18.27 -11.00 33.02
CA LEU A 147 -17.93 -12.24 32.36
C LEU A 147 -18.84 -12.29 31.14
N ILE A 148 -18.26 -12.11 29.96
CA ILE A 148 -18.93 -12.46 28.72
C ILE A 148 -19.08 -13.97 28.82
N ASN A 149 -20.27 -14.42 29.22
CA ASN A 149 -20.68 -15.74 28.80
C ASN A 149 -20.70 -15.67 27.29
N TYR A 150 -19.82 -16.43 26.63
CA TYR A 150 -20.00 -16.80 25.25
C TYR A 150 -21.33 -17.55 25.17
N GLU A 151 -22.44 -16.81 25.00
CA GLU A 151 -23.64 -17.38 24.46
C GLU A 151 -23.28 -17.75 23.03
N ASN A 152 -23.06 -19.04 22.81
CA ASN A 152 -22.75 -19.62 21.52
C ASN A 152 -24.03 -19.50 20.67
N THR A 153 -24.29 -18.29 20.16
CA THR A 153 -25.52 -17.90 19.49
C THR A 153 -25.42 -18.25 18.02
N THR A 154 -25.69 -19.52 17.70
CA THR A 154 -25.93 -19.92 16.31
C THR A 154 -27.10 -19.11 15.75
N GLU A 155 -26.81 -18.15 14.88
CA GLU A 155 -27.80 -17.25 14.27
C GLU A 155 -28.69 -18.04 13.30
N SER A 156 -29.95 -17.63 13.16
CA SER A 156 -30.97 -18.35 12.40
C SER A 156 -31.47 -17.56 11.20
N PHE A 157 -31.82 -18.26 10.12
CA PHE A 157 -32.41 -17.64 8.93
C PHE A 157 -33.61 -16.74 9.31
N GLY A 158 -33.59 -15.49 8.83
CA GLY A 158 -34.58 -14.47 9.13
C GLY A 158 -34.27 -13.60 10.35
N ASP A 159 -33.21 -13.89 11.11
CA ASP A 159 -32.73 -13.00 12.17
C ASP A 159 -32.29 -11.65 11.60
N GLN A 160 -32.49 -10.58 12.38
CA GLN A 160 -32.20 -9.21 11.98
C GLN A 160 -31.15 -8.57 12.88
N GLN A 161 -30.14 -7.96 12.25
CA GLN A 161 -29.03 -7.32 12.92
C GLN A 161 -28.78 -5.94 12.31
N ALA A 162 -28.19 -5.03 13.08
CA ALA A 162 -27.67 -3.77 12.56
C ALA A 162 -26.14 -3.85 12.54
N PHE A 163 -25.54 -3.72 11.36
CA PHE A 163 -24.08 -3.68 11.20
C PHE A 163 -23.60 -2.25 11.02
N TRP A 164 -22.53 -1.89 11.71
CA TRP A 164 -21.81 -0.64 11.51
C TRP A 164 -20.99 -0.71 10.22
N THR A 165 -20.99 0.35 9.43
CA THR A 165 -20.15 0.49 8.23
C THR A 165 -19.77 1.96 8.02
N PRO A 166 -18.54 2.28 7.56
CA PRO A 166 -18.13 3.65 7.26
C PRO A 166 -18.67 4.16 5.92
N LEU A 167 -19.25 3.30 5.07
CA LEU A 167 -19.43 3.58 3.64
C LEU A 167 -20.87 3.40 3.10
N SER A 168 -21.89 3.42 3.96
CA SER A 168 -23.30 3.46 3.48
C SER A 168 -23.81 4.86 3.12
N ARG A 169 -22.99 5.91 3.30
CA ARG A 169 -23.36 7.29 2.95
C ARG A 169 -22.23 8.01 2.22
N PRO A 170 -22.48 8.66 1.07
CA PRO A 170 -21.43 9.37 0.34
C PRO A 170 -20.84 10.54 1.10
N GLU A 171 -21.70 11.31 1.77
CA GLU A 171 -21.34 12.63 2.27
C GLU A 171 -20.45 12.62 3.54
N SER A 172 -20.04 11.46 4.06
CA SER A 172 -19.42 11.32 5.39
C SER A 172 -18.66 10.01 5.57
N MET A 173 -17.54 10.06 6.33
CA MET A 173 -16.83 8.87 6.84
C MET A 173 -17.34 8.42 8.23
N GLU A 174 -18.45 8.99 8.71
CA GLU A 174 -19.07 8.58 9.98
C GLU A 174 -19.63 7.16 9.89
N LEU A 175 -19.31 6.31 10.87
CA LEU A 175 -19.88 4.97 11.00
C LEU A 175 -21.42 5.04 11.10
N THR A 176 -22.09 4.27 10.25
CA THR A 176 -23.54 4.17 10.16
C THR A 176 -24.00 2.75 10.41
N ALA A 177 -25.02 2.58 11.26
CA ALA A 177 -25.67 1.29 11.46
C ALA A 177 -26.68 1.03 10.33
N VAL A 178 -26.50 -0.06 9.59
CA VAL A 178 -27.38 -0.54 8.51
C VAL A 178 -28.09 -1.80 8.98
N ASN A 179 -29.42 -1.79 8.93
CA ASN A 179 -30.22 -2.97 9.28
C ASN A 179 -30.15 -4.01 8.14
N ALA A 180 -29.88 -5.25 8.51
CA ALA A 180 -29.75 -6.40 7.63
C ALA A 180 -30.59 -7.58 8.13
N THR A 181 -30.88 -8.53 7.24
CA THR A 181 -31.54 -9.80 7.55
C THR A 181 -30.64 -10.96 7.12
N LEU A 182 -30.56 -12.00 7.94
CA LEU A 182 -29.81 -13.23 7.66
C LEU A 182 -30.56 -14.09 6.63
N LEU A 183 -30.02 -14.20 5.41
CA LEU A 183 -30.69 -14.87 4.28
C LEU A 183 -30.01 -16.17 3.84
N SER A 184 -28.84 -16.51 4.39
CA SER A 184 -28.27 -17.86 4.31
C SER A 184 -27.42 -18.15 5.53
N VAL A 185 -27.53 -19.37 6.05
CA VAL A 185 -26.67 -19.92 7.10
C VAL A 185 -25.91 -21.09 6.48
N GLY A 186 -24.60 -20.95 6.39
CA GLY A 186 -23.68 -21.98 5.90
C GLY A 186 -23.01 -22.75 7.04
N ASP A 187 -22.13 -23.67 6.67
CA ASP A 187 -21.25 -24.36 7.61
C ASP A 187 -20.13 -23.42 8.12
N SER A 188 -19.60 -22.55 7.24
CA SER A 188 -18.45 -21.67 7.47
C SER A 188 -18.78 -20.17 7.33
N CYS A 189 -20.02 -19.80 7.01
CA CYS A 189 -20.42 -18.39 6.88
C CYS A 189 -21.87 -18.07 7.25
N TYR A 190 -22.12 -16.81 7.58
CA TYR A 190 -23.44 -16.19 7.59
C TYR A 190 -23.55 -15.22 6.41
N VAL A 191 -24.66 -15.25 5.65
CA VAL A 191 -24.89 -14.30 4.54
C VAL A 191 -26.03 -13.36 4.88
N TYR A 192 -25.67 -12.15 5.28
CA TYR A 192 -26.57 -11.05 5.55
C TYR A 192 -26.77 -10.18 4.32
N MET A 193 -27.98 -9.64 4.13
CA MET A 193 -28.23 -8.58 3.15
C MET A 193 -28.90 -7.39 3.82
N ALA A 194 -28.46 -6.18 3.48
CA ALA A 194 -29.07 -4.94 3.92
C ALA A 194 -30.56 -4.88 3.52
N ASN A 195 -31.43 -4.50 4.45
CA ASN A 195 -32.88 -4.55 4.26
C ASN A 195 -33.35 -3.67 3.09
N GLU A 196 -32.66 -2.56 2.81
CA GLU A 196 -32.96 -1.71 1.65
C GLU A 196 -32.67 -2.41 0.32
N THR A 197 -31.61 -3.22 0.22
CA THR A 197 -31.36 -4.05 -0.97
C THR A 197 -32.40 -5.17 -1.09
N ILE A 198 -32.85 -5.75 0.02
CA ILE A 198 -33.94 -6.75 0.02
C ILE A 198 -35.24 -6.12 -0.52
N ASP A 199 -35.57 -4.90 -0.10
CA ASP A 199 -36.73 -4.15 -0.58
C ASP A 199 -36.63 -3.80 -2.09
N LEU A 200 -35.42 -3.57 -2.61
CA LEU A 200 -35.16 -3.25 -4.02
C LEU A 200 -35.15 -4.49 -4.93
N LEU A 201 -34.47 -5.58 -4.54
CA LEU A 201 -34.38 -6.82 -5.31
C LEU A 201 -35.64 -7.68 -5.19
N GLY A 202 -36.34 -7.58 -4.06
CA GLY A 202 -37.41 -8.47 -3.65
C GLY A 202 -36.90 -9.72 -2.93
N GLU A 203 -37.54 -10.06 -1.81
CA GLU A 203 -37.22 -11.16 -0.89
C GLU A 203 -36.77 -12.47 -1.57
N SER A 204 -37.54 -12.96 -2.56
CA SER A 204 -37.23 -14.21 -3.28
C SER A 204 -35.91 -14.16 -4.06
N ALA A 205 -35.57 -13.00 -4.66
CA ALA A 205 -34.31 -12.81 -5.37
C ALA A 205 -33.14 -12.64 -4.40
N ALA A 206 -33.36 -11.92 -3.29
CA ALA A 206 -32.37 -11.75 -2.23
C ALA A 206 -31.98 -13.08 -1.58
N ILE A 207 -32.97 -13.90 -1.16
CA ILE A 207 -32.74 -15.25 -0.61
C ILE A 207 -32.00 -16.12 -1.63
N SER A 208 -32.41 -16.09 -2.90
CA SER A 208 -31.76 -16.86 -3.96
C SER A 208 -30.29 -16.46 -4.16
N LYS A 209 -29.96 -15.16 -4.12
CA LYS A 209 -28.58 -14.67 -4.24
C LYS A 209 -27.75 -15.07 -3.02
N CYS A 210 -28.24 -14.84 -1.80
CA CYS A 210 -27.51 -15.17 -0.57
C CYS A 210 -27.30 -16.68 -0.39
N SER A 211 -28.29 -17.50 -0.70
CA SER A 211 -28.18 -18.96 -0.62
C SER A 211 -27.17 -19.54 -1.62
N GLN A 212 -27.14 -19.01 -2.85
CA GLN A 212 -26.11 -19.40 -3.83
C GLN A 212 -24.72 -18.93 -3.42
N LEU A 213 -24.58 -17.71 -2.88
CA LEU A 213 -23.29 -17.22 -2.40
C LEU A 213 -22.76 -18.06 -1.23
N GLY A 214 -23.57 -18.30 -0.20
CA GLY A 214 -23.18 -19.11 0.95
C GLY A 214 -22.80 -20.54 0.56
N GLN A 215 -23.56 -21.15 -0.37
CA GLN A 215 -23.18 -22.46 -0.90
C GLN A 215 -21.84 -22.42 -1.64
N ILE A 216 -21.59 -21.43 -2.51
CA ILE A 216 -20.30 -21.30 -3.21
C ILE A 216 -19.16 -21.03 -2.23
N PHE A 217 -19.44 -20.32 -1.13
CA PHE A 217 -18.46 -20.06 -0.08
C PHE A 217 -18.03 -21.34 0.63
N ASP A 218 -18.98 -22.14 1.12
CA ASP A 218 -18.70 -23.42 1.78
C ASP A 218 -18.13 -24.49 0.83
N ASP A 219 -18.73 -24.67 -0.36
CA ASP A 219 -18.34 -25.71 -1.32
C ASP A 219 -16.99 -25.41 -2.00
N VAL A 220 -16.56 -24.14 -2.05
CA VAL A 220 -15.38 -23.71 -2.83
C VAL A 220 -14.51 -22.69 -2.09
N ILE A 221 -15.00 -21.46 -1.85
CA ILE A 221 -14.16 -20.30 -1.49
C ILE A 221 -13.39 -20.55 -0.20
N TYR A 222 -14.07 -20.99 0.87
CA TYR A 222 -13.46 -21.17 2.19
C TYR A 222 -12.26 -22.12 2.14
N SER A 223 -12.44 -23.29 1.51
CA SER A 223 -11.37 -24.28 1.36
C SER A 223 -10.19 -23.77 0.54
N LYS A 224 -10.43 -22.89 -0.45
CA LYS A 224 -9.41 -22.35 -1.35
C LYS A 224 -8.63 -21.19 -0.74
N ALA A 225 -9.31 -20.31 -0.01
CA ALA A 225 -8.67 -19.26 0.75
C ALA A 225 -7.82 -19.85 1.89
N VAL A 226 -8.31 -20.87 2.60
CA VAL A 226 -7.52 -21.61 3.60
C VAL A 226 -6.34 -22.37 2.99
N GLU A 227 -6.50 -22.90 1.78
CA GLU A 227 -5.38 -23.50 1.06
C GLU A 227 -4.36 -22.47 0.57
N LEU A 228 -4.71 -21.19 0.39
CA LEU A 228 -3.81 -20.14 -0.10
C LEU A 228 -3.19 -19.33 1.05
N ALA A 229 -4.01 -18.57 1.76
CA ALA A 229 -3.64 -17.53 2.73
C ALA A 229 -3.53 -18.03 4.19
N GLY A 230 -4.31 -19.03 4.59
CA GLY A 230 -4.24 -19.59 5.95
C GLY A 230 -5.58 -19.60 6.71
N SER A 231 -5.52 -19.53 8.04
CA SER A 231 -6.72 -19.66 8.89
C SER A 231 -7.46 -18.32 9.00
N PRO A 232 -8.80 -18.26 8.83
CA PRO A 232 -9.58 -17.07 9.18
C PRO A 232 -9.65 -16.89 10.70
N ASP A 233 -9.68 -17.98 11.47
CA ASP A 233 -9.56 -17.97 12.93
C ASP A 233 -8.11 -17.61 13.30
N GLY A 234 -7.87 -16.48 13.97
CA GLY A 234 -6.51 -15.90 14.12
C GLY A 234 -6.37 -14.90 15.27
N PHE A 235 -5.43 -13.94 15.17
CA PHE A 235 -5.21 -12.93 16.24
C PHE A 235 -6.36 -11.92 16.33
N LEU A 236 -7.06 -11.66 15.22
CA LEU A 236 -8.27 -10.86 15.18
C LEU A 236 -9.50 -11.75 15.47
N GLY A 237 -9.58 -12.92 14.81
CA GLY A 237 -10.80 -13.71 14.75
C GLY A 237 -11.00 -14.80 15.81
N ASP A 238 -11.65 -14.45 16.94
CA ASP A 238 -12.61 -15.28 17.71
C ASP A 238 -13.27 -14.43 18.84
N LEU A 239 -13.79 -13.24 18.50
CA LEU A 239 -14.38 -12.36 19.53
C LEU A 239 -15.74 -12.84 20.05
N ASP A 240 -16.52 -13.55 19.24
CA ASP A 240 -17.89 -13.99 19.58
C ASP A 240 -18.04 -15.51 19.82
N GLY A 241 -17.06 -16.34 19.47
CA GLY A 241 -17.09 -17.78 19.68
C GLY A 241 -17.71 -18.61 18.54
N ASP A 242 -18.04 -18.00 17.39
CA ASP A 242 -18.62 -18.69 16.23
C ASP A 242 -17.64 -18.69 15.04
N PRO A 243 -17.16 -19.86 14.56
CA PRO A 243 -16.19 -19.95 13.45
C PRO A 243 -16.81 -19.66 12.06
N ARG A 244 -17.83 -18.81 11.99
CA ARG A 244 -18.54 -18.43 10.76
C ARG A 244 -18.35 -16.96 10.43
N VAL A 245 -17.62 -16.72 9.35
CA VAL A 245 -17.38 -15.39 8.82
C VAL A 245 -18.68 -14.79 8.27
N THR A 246 -18.96 -13.54 8.59
CA THR A 246 -20.15 -12.83 8.09
C THR A 246 -19.86 -12.18 6.73
N LEU A 247 -20.58 -12.62 5.70
CA LEU A 247 -20.63 -12.01 4.38
C LEU A 247 -21.78 -11.00 4.37
N PHE A 248 -21.48 -9.70 4.46
CA PHE A 248 -22.49 -8.65 4.50
C PHE A 248 -22.68 -7.96 3.14
N LEU A 249 -23.79 -8.29 2.47
CA LEU A 249 -24.20 -7.66 1.22
C LEU A 249 -24.92 -6.34 1.52
N VAL A 250 -24.22 -5.23 1.28
CA VAL A 250 -24.66 -3.85 1.56
C VAL A 250 -24.50 -2.99 0.28
N PRO A 251 -25.34 -1.98 0.01
CA PRO A 251 -25.07 -1.05 -1.09
C PRO A 251 -23.86 -0.19 -0.71
N LEU A 252 -22.78 -0.29 -1.49
CA LEU A 252 -21.54 0.41 -1.22
C LEU A 252 -21.44 1.68 -2.04
N VAL A 253 -20.96 2.73 -1.39
CA VAL A 253 -21.06 4.05 -2.00
C VAL A 253 -19.94 4.33 -2.99
N ARG A 254 -20.35 4.81 -4.17
CA ARG A 254 -19.51 5.49 -5.14
C ARG A 254 -19.33 6.96 -4.75
N TYR A 255 -18.38 7.29 -3.88
CA TYR A 255 -18.14 8.68 -3.46
C TYR A 255 -16.93 9.29 -4.16
N MET A 256 -17.08 10.51 -4.67
CA MET A 256 -16.04 11.32 -5.32
C MET A 256 -15.26 10.67 -6.49
N GLY A 257 -15.65 9.47 -6.94
CA GLY A 257 -14.97 8.68 -7.95
C GLY A 257 -14.69 7.28 -7.43
N ASN A 258 -14.25 7.16 -6.18
CA ASN A 258 -13.92 5.92 -5.51
C ASN A 258 -15.15 5.02 -5.43
N ALA A 259 -14.99 3.76 -5.82
CA ALA A 259 -16.06 2.77 -5.86
C ALA A 259 -15.59 1.47 -5.21
N TYR A 260 -15.62 1.44 -3.88
CA TYR A 260 -15.40 0.22 -3.11
C TYR A 260 -16.38 -0.86 -3.56
N LEU A 261 -15.86 -2.01 -3.99
CA LEU A 261 -16.66 -3.15 -4.44
C LEU A 261 -16.86 -4.14 -3.30
N GLY A 262 -15.84 -4.29 -2.46
CA GLY A 262 -15.94 -4.73 -1.09
C GLY A 262 -14.87 -4.02 -0.24
N PHE A 263 -14.75 -4.49 1.00
CA PHE A 263 -13.65 -4.24 1.94
C PHE A 263 -13.84 -5.17 3.15
N HIS A 264 -12.78 -5.47 3.91
CA HIS A 264 -12.88 -5.88 5.32
C HIS A 264 -12.58 -4.69 6.24
N ILE A 265 -12.72 -4.88 7.56
CA ILE A 265 -12.37 -3.88 8.56
C ILE A 265 -11.83 -4.59 9.80
N PRO A 266 -10.53 -4.47 10.14
CA PRO A 266 -9.94 -5.15 11.31
C PRO A 266 -10.58 -4.77 12.64
N TRP A 267 -11.07 -3.53 12.76
CA TRP A 267 -11.76 -3.08 13.97
C TRP A 267 -13.20 -3.60 14.11
N ASN A 268 -13.68 -4.46 13.20
CA ASN A 268 -14.87 -5.28 13.44
C ASN A 268 -14.66 -6.30 14.56
N GLU A 269 -13.42 -6.66 14.88
CA GLU A 269 -13.08 -7.56 15.99
C GLU A 269 -12.55 -6.80 17.22
N CYS A 270 -13.04 -5.57 17.44
CA CYS A 270 -12.65 -4.72 18.57
C CYS A 270 -13.83 -4.45 19.54
N PRO A 271 -13.64 -4.43 20.88
CA PRO A 271 -14.74 -4.41 21.84
C PRO A 271 -15.48 -3.05 22.04
N PHE A 272 -15.47 -2.12 21.07
CA PHE A 272 -16.09 -0.79 21.20
C PHE A 272 -17.52 -0.68 20.61
N PRO A 273 -18.28 0.40 20.91
CA PRO A 273 -19.74 0.46 20.63
C PRO A 273 -20.18 0.49 19.15
N SER A 274 -19.27 0.82 18.23
CA SER A 274 -19.50 0.89 16.78
C SER A 274 -18.70 -0.16 16.01
N SER A 275 -18.33 -1.24 16.69
CA SER A 275 -17.78 -2.46 16.09
C SER A 275 -18.87 -3.51 15.96
N ASN A 276 -18.70 -4.44 15.00
CA ASN A 276 -19.63 -5.53 14.75
C ASN A 276 -19.34 -6.79 15.58
N ARG A 277 -18.16 -6.85 16.21
CA ARG A 277 -17.67 -7.92 17.10
C ARG A 277 -17.70 -9.30 16.46
N ARG A 278 -17.24 -9.39 15.21
CA ARG A 278 -17.16 -10.61 14.41
C ARG A 278 -16.31 -10.39 13.16
N GLU A 279 -15.80 -11.48 12.64
CA GLU A 279 -15.03 -11.61 11.42
C GLU A 279 -16.00 -11.37 10.25
N MET A 280 -15.82 -10.28 9.50
CA MET A 280 -16.76 -9.95 8.42
C MET A 280 -16.18 -9.13 7.27
N VAL A 281 -16.70 -9.42 6.07
CA VAL A 281 -16.43 -8.68 4.83
C VAL A 281 -17.70 -7.99 4.34
N TYR A 282 -17.53 -6.79 3.78
CA TYR A 282 -18.59 -6.00 3.17
C TYR A 282 -18.51 -6.17 1.65
N ILE A 283 -19.64 -6.45 1.01
CA ILE A 283 -19.69 -6.79 -0.42
C ILE A 283 -20.80 -5.97 -1.09
N GLU A 284 -20.52 -5.37 -2.24
CA GLU A 284 -21.52 -4.61 -3.00
C GLU A 284 -22.71 -5.50 -3.40
N SER A 285 -23.84 -5.19 -2.78
CA SER A 285 -25.09 -5.92 -2.89
C SER A 285 -25.76 -5.85 -4.27
N GLU A 286 -25.56 -4.76 -5.04
CA GLU A 286 -26.23 -4.53 -6.33
C GLU A 286 -25.55 -5.23 -7.53
N ARG A 287 -24.39 -5.86 -7.33
CA ARG A 287 -23.69 -6.63 -8.38
C ARG A 287 -24.40 -7.92 -8.79
N THR A 288 -24.04 -8.48 -9.94
CA THR A 288 -24.45 -9.84 -10.32
C THR A 288 -23.88 -10.87 -9.33
N LEU A 289 -24.45 -12.08 -9.26
CA LEU A 289 -23.94 -13.14 -8.39
C LEU A 289 -22.45 -13.46 -8.68
N ASN A 290 -22.06 -13.51 -9.96
CA ASN A 290 -20.68 -13.80 -10.34
C ASN A 290 -19.72 -12.72 -9.84
N GLU A 291 -20.04 -11.44 -10.02
CA GLU A 291 -19.26 -10.32 -9.48
C GLU A 291 -19.22 -10.35 -7.94
N THR A 292 -20.34 -10.64 -7.28
CA THR A 292 -20.38 -10.79 -5.80
C THR A 292 -19.48 -11.93 -5.33
N VAL A 293 -19.44 -13.08 -6.03
CA VAL A 293 -18.52 -14.19 -5.72
C VAL A 293 -17.06 -13.76 -5.88
N LEU A 294 -16.73 -13.05 -6.96
CA LEU A 294 -15.38 -12.55 -7.22
C LEU A 294 -14.89 -11.61 -6.11
N ILE A 295 -15.73 -10.63 -5.73
CA ILE A 295 -15.46 -9.72 -4.60
C ILE A 295 -15.32 -10.53 -3.30
N THR A 296 -16.20 -11.50 -3.05
CA THR A 296 -16.14 -12.34 -1.82
C THR A 296 -14.82 -13.09 -1.72
N ILE A 297 -14.26 -13.60 -2.83
CA ILE A 297 -12.95 -14.28 -2.82
C ILE A 297 -11.84 -13.28 -2.47
N HIS A 298 -11.87 -12.09 -3.05
CA HIS A 298 -10.90 -11.02 -2.82
C HIS A 298 -10.89 -10.56 -1.36
N GLU A 299 -12.01 -10.00 -0.87
CA GLU A 299 -12.09 -9.45 0.51
C GLU A 299 -11.87 -10.51 1.59
N PHE A 300 -12.20 -11.78 1.33
CA PHE A 300 -11.99 -12.83 2.30
C PHE A 300 -10.52 -13.26 2.44
N ASN A 301 -9.70 -13.07 1.40
CA ASN A 301 -8.26 -13.30 1.52
C ASN A 301 -7.58 -12.15 2.28
N HIS A 302 -8.01 -10.90 2.06
CA HIS A 302 -7.63 -9.75 2.90
C HIS A 302 -7.91 -10.03 4.38
N LEU A 303 -9.14 -10.42 4.73
CA LEU A 303 -9.51 -10.78 6.11
C LEU A 303 -8.63 -11.89 6.72
N ILE A 304 -8.26 -12.92 5.94
CA ILE A 304 -7.38 -13.99 6.43
C ILE A 304 -5.95 -13.47 6.64
N TRP A 305 -5.46 -12.60 5.76
CA TRP A 305 -4.07 -12.12 5.81
C TRP A 305 -3.83 -11.19 7.00
N ASP A 306 -4.74 -10.27 7.30
CA ASP A 306 -4.63 -9.35 8.46
C ASP A 306 -4.42 -10.06 9.82
N ASN A 307 -4.71 -11.37 9.93
CA ASN A 307 -4.35 -12.18 11.10
C ASN A 307 -2.83 -12.42 11.27
N TYR A 308 -2.04 -12.17 10.24
CA TYR A 308 -0.61 -12.50 10.13
C TYR A 308 0.25 -11.24 9.99
N GLU A 309 -0.09 -10.34 9.05
CA GLU A 309 0.51 -9.02 8.88
C GLU A 309 -0.55 -8.05 8.37
N ILE A 310 -0.52 -6.80 8.85
CA ILE A 310 -1.57 -5.77 8.66
C ILE A 310 -1.02 -4.48 8.04
N ASP A 311 0.29 -4.38 7.83
CA ASP A 311 1.02 -3.18 7.36
C ASP A 311 1.77 -3.44 6.04
N GLU A 312 1.25 -4.35 5.20
CA GLU A 312 1.85 -4.74 3.92
C GLU A 312 1.67 -3.66 2.83
N ALA A 313 2.59 -3.62 1.86
CA ALA A 313 2.48 -2.80 0.68
C ALA A 313 1.34 -3.25 -0.25
N ASP A 314 0.41 -2.33 -0.47
CA ASP A 314 -0.74 -2.34 -1.40
C ASP A 314 -0.60 -3.21 -2.67
N PHE A 315 0.55 -3.17 -3.36
CA PHE A 315 0.74 -3.93 -4.60
C PHE A 315 0.95 -5.44 -4.39
N LEU A 316 1.42 -5.85 -3.21
CA LEU A 316 1.40 -7.25 -2.79
C LEU A 316 0.02 -7.62 -2.28
N ASP A 317 -0.59 -6.76 -1.47
CA ASP A 317 -1.91 -6.97 -0.87
C ASP A 317 -2.97 -7.27 -1.95
N GLU A 318 -3.22 -6.28 -2.80
CA GLU A 318 -4.20 -6.35 -3.89
C GLU A 318 -3.78 -7.33 -5.00
N GLY A 319 -2.48 -7.61 -5.12
CA GLY A 319 -1.93 -8.62 -6.03
C GLY A 319 -2.34 -10.03 -5.62
N LEU A 320 -2.10 -10.38 -4.36
CA LEU A 320 -2.40 -11.68 -3.77
C LEU A 320 -3.91 -11.93 -3.64
N ALA A 321 -4.72 -10.91 -3.31
CA ALA A 321 -6.17 -11.04 -3.32
C ALA A 321 -6.74 -11.29 -4.73
N ASN A 322 -6.14 -10.72 -5.78
CA ASN A 322 -6.46 -11.07 -7.16
C ASN A 322 -5.92 -12.45 -7.58
N LEU A 323 -4.76 -12.88 -7.06
CA LEU A 323 -4.28 -14.25 -7.24
C LEU A 323 -5.23 -15.27 -6.60
N ALA A 324 -5.90 -14.93 -5.50
CA ALA A 324 -6.90 -15.79 -4.88
C ALA A 324 -8.12 -16.04 -5.78
N ILE A 325 -8.57 -15.03 -6.55
CA ILE A 325 -9.63 -15.18 -7.56
C ILE A 325 -9.21 -16.21 -8.63
N ASP A 326 -8.00 -16.08 -9.15
CA ASP A 326 -7.42 -17.01 -10.14
C ASP A 326 -7.30 -18.43 -9.56
N TYR A 327 -6.68 -18.56 -8.39
CA TYR A 327 -6.45 -19.82 -7.67
C TYR A 327 -7.75 -20.57 -7.33
N THR A 328 -8.84 -19.85 -7.06
CA THR A 328 -10.17 -20.41 -6.82
C THR A 328 -10.87 -20.88 -8.11
N GLY A 329 -10.32 -20.53 -9.28
CA GLY A 329 -10.79 -20.95 -10.61
C GLY A 329 -11.59 -19.89 -11.39
N TYR A 330 -11.55 -18.64 -10.95
CA TYR A 330 -12.35 -17.52 -11.49
C TYR A 330 -11.53 -16.50 -12.31
N TRP A 331 -10.34 -16.89 -12.78
CA TRP A 331 -9.34 -16.09 -13.52
C TRP A 331 -9.88 -15.19 -14.64
N TYR A 332 -10.97 -15.58 -15.30
CA TYR A 332 -11.55 -14.87 -16.45
C TYR A 332 -11.89 -13.39 -16.15
N TYR A 333 -12.16 -13.06 -14.89
CA TYR A 333 -12.45 -11.69 -14.46
C TYR A 333 -11.19 -10.82 -14.44
N ILE A 334 -10.05 -11.40 -14.02
CA ILE A 334 -8.77 -10.72 -13.92
C ILE A 334 -8.19 -10.46 -15.32
N THR A 335 -8.27 -11.46 -16.21
CA THR A 335 -7.68 -11.39 -17.55
C THR A 335 -8.41 -10.42 -18.50
N ASP A 336 -9.76 -10.37 -18.44
CA ASP A 336 -10.54 -9.58 -19.40
C ASP A 336 -10.70 -8.09 -19.01
N ALA A 337 -10.42 -7.72 -17.75
CA ALA A 337 -10.66 -6.36 -17.23
C ALA A 337 -9.39 -5.61 -16.82
N VAL A 338 -8.69 -6.08 -15.78
CA VAL A 338 -7.61 -5.31 -15.12
C VAL A 338 -6.27 -5.48 -15.84
N THR A 339 -5.82 -6.71 -16.13
CA THR A 339 -4.54 -6.92 -16.83
C THR A 339 -4.55 -6.35 -18.25
N THR A 340 -5.67 -6.50 -18.98
CA THR A 340 -5.85 -5.89 -20.31
C THR A 340 -5.62 -4.37 -20.28
N THR A 341 -6.04 -3.68 -19.21
CA THR A 341 -5.82 -2.23 -19.08
C THR A 341 -4.35 -1.87 -18.87
N TYR A 342 -3.61 -2.69 -18.09
CA TYR A 342 -2.17 -2.52 -17.92
C TYR A 342 -1.37 -2.65 -19.22
N THR A 343 -1.84 -3.40 -20.22
CA THR A 343 -1.14 -3.51 -21.53
C THR A 343 -0.96 -2.16 -22.23
N LEU A 344 -1.79 -1.17 -21.90
CA LEU A 344 -1.76 0.19 -22.44
C LEU A 344 -1.07 1.20 -21.51
N HIS A 345 -0.74 0.78 -20.27
CA HIS A 345 -0.29 1.64 -19.18
C HIS A 345 0.95 1.09 -18.42
N PRO A 346 2.04 0.66 -19.10
CA PRO A 346 3.27 0.19 -18.45
C PRO A 346 4.00 1.29 -17.64
N GLU A 347 3.64 2.56 -17.85
CA GLU A 347 4.13 3.70 -17.06
C GLU A 347 3.61 3.74 -15.61
N VAL A 348 2.63 2.90 -15.25
CA VAL A 348 2.14 2.78 -13.87
C VAL A 348 3.23 2.16 -12.98
N SER A 349 3.38 2.71 -11.77
CA SER A 349 4.35 2.22 -10.79
C SER A 349 3.90 0.89 -10.20
N LEU A 350 4.82 -0.07 -10.08
CA LEU A 350 4.54 -1.27 -9.28
C LEU A 350 4.37 -0.94 -7.79
N ILE A 351 5.20 -0.05 -7.23
CA ILE A 351 5.31 0.14 -5.77
C ILE A 351 4.59 1.40 -5.25
N HIS A 352 4.13 2.29 -6.13
CA HIS A 352 3.26 3.42 -5.77
C HIS A 352 1.86 3.15 -6.32
N PHE A 353 1.05 2.45 -5.53
CA PHE A 353 -0.22 1.89 -6.01
C PHE A 353 -1.26 2.98 -6.23
N ASN A 354 -1.90 3.00 -7.42
CA ASN A 354 -2.77 4.09 -7.81
C ASN A 354 -4.20 3.88 -7.33
N ARG A 355 -4.60 4.53 -6.22
CA ARG A 355 -5.96 4.50 -5.68
C ARG A 355 -6.96 5.44 -6.39
N PHE A 356 -6.54 6.17 -7.45
CA PHE A 356 -7.43 7.08 -8.18
C PHE A 356 -8.31 6.36 -9.20
N TYR A 357 -9.61 6.29 -8.92
CA TYR A 357 -10.58 5.57 -9.76
C TYR A 357 -10.47 5.89 -11.26
N GLY A 358 -10.17 4.85 -12.04
CA GLY A 358 -10.07 4.91 -13.49
C GLY A 358 -9.09 3.87 -14.02
N ARG A 359 -8.64 4.06 -15.27
CA ARG A 359 -7.78 3.09 -15.97
C ARG A 359 -6.44 2.82 -15.28
N LEU A 360 -5.94 3.77 -14.50
CA LEU A 360 -4.65 3.65 -13.83
C LEU A 360 -4.77 2.84 -12.53
N TRP A 361 -5.93 2.91 -11.86
CA TRP A 361 -6.31 1.99 -10.80
C TRP A 361 -6.51 0.58 -11.34
N ASP A 362 -7.29 0.43 -12.44
CA ASP A 362 -7.47 -0.85 -13.12
C ASP A 362 -6.11 -1.46 -13.56
N ALA A 363 -5.19 -0.63 -14.05
CA ALA A 363 -3.84 -1.03 -14.43
C ALA A 363 -2.96 -1.41 -13.22
N SER A 364 -3.10 -0.74 -12.07
CA SER A 364 -2.34 -1.06 -10.84
C SER A 364 -2.70 -2.46 -10.33
N TYR A 365 -4.00 -2.79 -10.23
CA TYR A 365 -4.44 -4.17 -9.94
C TYR A 365 -3.93 -5.18 -10.97
N GLY A 366 -3.98 -4.83 -12.26
CA GLY A 366 -3.50 -5.67 -13.34
C GLY A 366 -2.00 -6.00 -13.21
N GLN A 367 -1.19 -4.99 -12.91
CA GLN A 367 0.25 -5.11 -12.69
C GLN A 367 0.59 -5.89 -11.42
N ALA A 368 -0.09 -5.60 -10.31
CA ALA A 368 0.05 -6.29 -9.03
C ALA A 368 -0.23 -7.80 -9.14
N TYR A 369 -1.37 -8.17 -9.75
CA TYR A 369 -1.70 -9.57 -10.03
C TYR A 369 -0.64 -10.26 -10.92
N LEU A 370 -0.23 -9.60 -12.02
CA LEU A 370 0.79 -10.15 -12.92
C LEU A 370 2.12 -10.34 -12.18
N PHE A 371 2.51 -9.44 -11.27
CA PHE A 371 3.74 -9.56 -10.51
C PHE A 371 3.70 -10.78 -9.57
N VAL A 372 2.64 -10.97 -8.77
CA VAL A 372 2.56 -12.14 -7.88
C VAL A 372 2.36 -13.45 -8.64
N ASN A 373 1.67 -13.43 -9.78
CA ASN A 373 1.58 -14.57 -10.69
C ASN A 373 2.95 -14.94 -11.29
N TYR A 374 3.74 -13.94 -11.72
CA TYR A 374 5.11 -14.13 -12.18
C TYR A 374 6.02 -14.73 -11.09
N LEU A 375 5.89 -14.27 -9.84
CA LEU A 375 6.58 -14.88 -8.70
C LEU A 375 6.17 -16.35 -8.51
N ALA A 376 4.88 -16.68 -8.66
CA ALA A 376 4.36 -18.04 -8.53
C ALA A 376 4.85 -18.97 -9.65
N ASP A 377 4.90 -18.49 -10.90
CA ASP A 377 5.39 -19.26 -12.06
C ASP A 377 6.90 -19.50 -12.01
N ARG A 378 7.68 -18.51 -11.54
CA ARG A 378 9.15 -18.58 -11.52
C ARG A 378 9.73 -19.24 -10.27
N PHE A 379 9.15 -18.97 -9.10
CA PHE A 379 9.66 -19.40 -7.79
C PHE A 379 8.72 -20.38 -7.07
N GLY A 380 7.57 -20.71 -7.67
CA GLY A 380 6.59 -21.64 -7.15
C GLY A 380 5.57 -20.99 -6.20
N LEU A 381 4.32 -21.43 -6.28
CA LEU A 381 3.21 -20.94 -5.46
C LEU A 381 3.52 -20.90 -3.94
N ASN A 382 4.32 -21.83 -3.42
CA ASN A 382 4.69 -21.83 -2.00
C ASN A 382 5.52 -20.60 -1.60
N THR A 383 6.33 -20.05 -2.51
CA THR A 383 7.12 -18.83 -2.25
C THR A 383 6.18 -17.63 -2.08
N VAL A 384 5.18 -17.53 -2.96
CA VAL A 384 4.15 -16.49 -2.93
C VAL A 384 3.23 -16.64 -1.71
N ARG A 385 2.84 -17.86 -1.35
CA ARG A 385 2.08 -18.15 -0.13
C ARG A 385 2.81 -17.82 1.17
N ASN A 386 4.15 -17.77 1.17
CA ASN A 386 4.89 -17.43 2.38
C ASN A 386 4.88 -15.90 2.63
N LEU A 387 4.66 -15.07 1.60
CA LEU A 387 4.60 -13.60 1.72
C LEU A 387 3.63 -13.17 2.82
N VAL A 388 2.47 -13.82 2.93
CA VAL A 388 1.42 -13.49 3.91
C VAL A 388 1.84 -13.59 5.38
N SER A 389 3.04 -14.09 5.66
CA SER A 389 3.59 -14.29 7.03
C SER A 389 4.97 -13.66 7.23
N ILE A 390 5.41 -12.84 6.26
CA ILE A 390 6.64 -12.04 6.35
C ILE A 390 6.28 -10.69 7.00
N ARG A 391 7.24 -10.12 7.74
CA ARG A 391 7.08 -8.92 8.58
C ARG A 391 7.78 -7.69 7.99
N GLU A 392 8.54 -7.91 6.93
CA GLU A 392 9.12 -6.89 6.09
C GLU A 392 8.17 -6.67 4.91
N ASP A 393 7.93 -5.42 4.52
CA ASP A 393 6.85 -5.08 3.59
C ASP A 393 7.37 -4.83 2.17
N GLY A 394 6.50 -4.99 1.18
CA GLY A 394 6.72 -4.64 -0.22
C GLY A 394 7.98 -5.28 -0.83
N PRO A 395 8.90 -4.49 -1.42
CA PRO A 395 10.14 -5.00 -2.00
C PRO A 395 10.99 -5.86 -1.04
N ALA A 396 10.99 -5.54 0.26
CA ALA A 396 11.72 -6.32 1.26
C ALA A 396 11.03 -7.66 1.55
N ALA A 397 9.69 -7.70 1.58
CA ALA A 397 8.91 -8.94 1.69
C ALA A 397 9.31 -9.95 0.61
N VAL A 398 9.40 -9.47 -0.63
CA VAL A 398 9.77 -10.27 -1.80
C VAL A 398 11.18 -10.85 -1.66
N GLU A 399 12.18 -10.05 -1.29
CA GLU A 399 13.55 -10.54 -1.08
C GLU A 399 13.62 -11.59 0.03
N VAL A 400 12.90 -11.40 1.14
CA VAL A 400 12.82 -12.38 2.23
C VAL A 400 12.15 -13.68 1.77
N ALA A 401 11.07 -13.61 0.99
CA ALA A 401 10.40 -14.78 0.42
C ALA A 401 11.34 -15.58 -0.51
N LEU A 402 12.08 -14.88 -1.39
CA LEU A 402 13.05 -15.47 -2.30
C LEU A 402 14.22 -16.13 -1.55
N ALA A 403 14.77 -15.46 -0.55
CA ALA A 403 15.83 -16.00 0.31
C ALA A 403 15.36 -17.25 1.06
N ASN A 404 14.14 -17.26 1.59
CA ASN A 404 13.52 -18.42 2.23
C ASN A 404 13.30 -19.60 1.25
N ALA A 405 13.02 -19.31 -0.02
CA ALA A 405 12.94 -20.30 -1.09
C ALA A 405 14.32 -20.75 -1.64
N GLY A 406 15.42 -20.13 -1.20
CA GLY A 406 16.79 -20.47 -1.57
C GLY A 406 17.36 -19.73 -2.79
N TYR A 407 16.75 -18.60 -3.16
CA TYR A 407 17.21 -17.70 -4.22
C TYR A 407 17.96 -16.51 -3.61
N ASP A 408 19.11 -16.17 -4.19
CA ASP A 408 19.93 -15.01 -3.84
C ASP A 408 19.74 -13.96 -4.94
N LEU A 409 18.62 -13.23 -4.87
CA LEU A 409 18.15 -12.26 -5.86
C LEU A 409 17.57 -11.04 -5.16
N THR A 410 17.89 -9.86 -5.67
CA THR A 410 17.30 -8.58 -5.25
C THR A 410 15.94 -8.33 -5.90
N PHE A 411 15.12 -7.46 -5.29
CA PHE A 411 13.87 -6.99 -5.87
C PHE A 411 14.09 -6.33 -7.24
N ASN A 412 15.17 -5.56 -7.41
CA ASN A 412 15.50 -4.92 -8.68
C ASN A 412 15.79 -5.94 -9.81
N GLU A 413 16.47 -7.05 -9.52
CA GLU A 413 16.69 -8.13 -10.51
C GLU A 413 15.36 -8.79 -10.90
N VAL A 414 14.53 -9.16 -9.92
CA VAL A 414 13.23 -9.80 -10.18
C VAL A 414 12.25 -8.85 -10.88
N TYR A 415 12.27 -7.57 -10.54
CA TYR A 415 11.49 -6.52 -11.22
C TYR A 415 11.92 -6.36 -12.68
N LEU A 416 13.23 -6.32 -12.98
CA LEU A 416 13.71 -6.25 -14.37
C LEU A 416 13.32 -7.49 -15.18
N ASP A 417 13.40 -8.68 -14.59
CA ASP A 417 12.93 -9.90 -15.24
C ASP A 417 11.41 -9.87 -15.47
N PHE A 418 10.62 -9.41 -14.50
CA PHE A 418 9.18 -9.25 -14.60
C PHE A 418 8.76 -8.29 -15.73
N ILE A 419 9.30 -7.07 -15.79
CA ILE A 419 8.96 -6.13 -16.87
C ILE A 419 9.44 -6.63 -18.24
N THR A 420 10.51 -7.44 -18.27
CA THR A 420 10.93 -8.14 -19.48
C THR A 420 9.90 -9.19 -19.89
N ALA A 421 9.37 -9.98 -18.95
CA ALA A 421 8.30 -10.95 -19.20
C ALA A 421 7.03 -10.27 -19.72
N CYS A 422 6.62 -9.14 -19.15
CA CYS A 422 5.50 -8.32 -19.65
C CYS A 422 5.66 -7.86 -21.11
N VAL A 423 6.89 -7.73 -21.62
CA VAL A 423 7.16 -7.22 -22.98
C VAL A 423 7.41 -8.33 -24.00
N LEU A 424 7.93 -9.49 -23.57
CA LEU A 424 8.36 -10.57 -24.47
C LEU A 424 7.45 -11.82 -24.46
N ASP A 425 6.93 -12.19 -23.30
CA ASP A 425 6.17 -13.43 -23.06
C ASP A 425 6.83 -14.71 -23.62
N ASP A 426 8.16 -14.82 -23.46
CA ASP A 426 8.97 -15.94 -23.98
C ASP A 426 9.25 -16.96 -22.88
N VAL A 427 8.48 -18.05 -22.90
CA VAL A 427 8.64 -19.23 -22.02
C VAL A 427 9.60 -20.29 -22.58
N GLU A 428 10.13 -20.13 -23.79
CA GLU A 428 11.02 -21.11 -24.44
C GLU A 428 12.52 -20.80 -24.21
N SER A 429 12.84 -19.51 -24.03
CA SER A 429 14.20 -18.96 -23.89
C SER A 429 14.60 -18.80 -22.42
N GLU A 430 15.90 -18.91 -22.12
CA GLU A 430 16.49 -18.64 -20.79
C GLU A 430 15.74 -19.30 -19.60
N ASN A 431 15.28 -20.54 -19.80
CA ASN A 431 14.46 -21.31 -18.85
C ASN A 431 13.09 -20.69 -18.50
N GLY A 432 12.55 -19.84 -19.38
CA GLY A 432 11.24 -19.21 -19.23
C GLY A 432 11.21 -18.04 -18.24
N ILE A 433 12.37 -17.45 -17.90
CA ILE A 433 12.46 -16.29 -17.00
C ILE A 433 11.73 -15.06 -17.59
N TYR A 434 11.57 -14.99 -18.91
CA TYR A 434 11.02 -13.84 -19.64
C TYR A 434 9.62 -14.09 -20.23
N GLY A 435 8.81 -14.93 -19.59
CA GLY A 435 7.40 -15.10 -19.93
C GLY A 435 6.57 -15.67 -18.78
N PHE A 436 5.25 -15.68 -18.95
CA PHE A 436 4.31 -16.25 -17.98
C PHE A 436 4.01 -17.71 -18.36
N GLN A 437 4.14 -18.65 -17.42
CA GLN A 437 3.83 -20.06 -17.69
C GLN A 437 2.33 -20.34 -17.63
N SER A 438 1.61 -19.60 -16.79
CA SER A 438 0.17 -19.74 -16.54
C SER A 438 -0.71 -18.82 -17.40
N LEU A 439 -0.14 -17.75 -17.98
CA LEU A 439 -0.85 -16.71 -18.72
C LEU A 439 -0.30 -16.54 -20.15
N ASN A 440 -0.98 -15.70 -20.94
CA ASN A 440 -0.43 -15.15 -22.18
C ASN A 440 -0.68 -13.64 -22.16
N TYR A 441 0.38 -12.85 -22.14
CA TYR A 441 0.32 -11.43 -21.82
C TYR A 441 1.43 -10.63 -22.49
N THR A 442 1.10 -9.53 -23.17
CA THR A 442 2.12 -8.65 -23.76
C THR A 442 1.70 -7.19 -23.72
N ILE A 443 2.61 -6.30 -23.31
CA ILE A 443 2.45 -4.84 -23.41
C ILE A 443 2.19 -4.42 -24.86
N GLN A 444 1.15 -3.62 -25.06
CA GLN A 444 0.76 -3.03 -26.34
C GLN A 444 1.28 -1.59 -26.50
N SER A 445 1.54 -0.88 -25.39
CA SER A 445 2.11 0.46 -25.39
C SER A 445 3.61 0.44 -25.72
N VAL A 446 3.92 0.41 -27.02
CA VAL A 446 5.28 0.25 -27.56
C VAL A 446 5.63 1.36 -28.55
N THR A 447 6.65 2.15 -28.25
CA THR A 447 7.15 3.20 -29.15
C THR A 447 8.06 2.60 -30.23
N THR A 448 7.56 2.48 -31.47
CA THR A 448 8.39 2.03 -32.59
C THR A 448 9.40 3.10 -32.99
N LEU A 449 10.68 2.74 -32.97
CA LEU A 449 11.81 3.54 -33.42
C LEU A 449 12.25 3.06 -34.82
N LEU A 450 12.48 4.02 -35.72
CA LEU A 450 12.88 3.79 -37.12
C LEU A 450 14.39 4.02 -37.31
N ASP A 451 14.91 3.63 -38.47
CA ASP A 451 16.33 3.60 -38.88
C ASP A 451 17.02 4.97 -39.07
N ASN A 452 16.56 6.02 -38.37
CA ASN A 452 17.05 7.39 -38.51
C ASN A 452 18.03 7.75 -37.37
N PHE A 453 19.26 7.23 -37.45
CA PHE A 453 20.30 7.50 -36.43
C PHE A 453 21.01 8.86 -36.64
N PRO A 454 21.39 9.57 -35.55
CA PRO A 454 21.12 9.24 -34.16
C PRO A 454 19.65 9.47 -33.79
N ILE A 455 19.08 8.54 -33.03
CA ILE A 455 17.74 8.66 -32.47
C ILE A 455 17.89 9.39 -31.15
N ILE A 456 17.18 10.51 -30.97
CA ILE A 456 17.23 11.34 -29.76
C ILE A 456 15.81 11.51 -29.23
N ARG A 457 15.65 11.28 -27.92
CA ARG A 457 14.41 11.39 -27.16
C ARG A 457 14.74 12.16 -25.89
N GLU A 458 14.56 13.47 -25.93
CA GLU A 458 14.75 14.36 -24.78
C GLU A 458 13.50 14.33 -23.90
N ASP A 459 13.67 14.57 -22.59
CA ASP A 459 12.60 14.82 -21.61
C ASP A 459 11.52 13.70 -21.57
N VAL A 460 11.95 12.43 -21.52
CA VAL A 460 11.02 11.30 -21.37
C VAL A 460 10.71 11.05 -19.91
N GLU A 461 9.48 11.37 -19.50
CA GLU A 461 8.92 11.06 -18.18
C GLU A 461 8.94 9.54 -17.90
N HIS A 462 9.48 9.18 -16.74
CA HIS A 462 9.47 7.84 -16.14
C HIS A 462 9.00 7.95 -14.69
N ASN A 463 7.94 7.22 -14.35
CA ASN A 463 7.54 7.00 -12.96
C ASN A 463 8.46 5.94 -12.32
N GLN A 464 8.77 6.08 -11.04
CA GLN A 464 9.58 5.09 -10.30
C GLN A 464 8.86 3.74 -10.31
N TYR A 465 9.55 2.66 -10.70
CA TYR A 465 8.98 1.32 -10.93
C TYR A 465 7.81 1.24 -11.93
N GLY A 466 7.64 2.27 -12.78
CA GLY A 466 7.00 2.15 -14.10
C GLY A 466 8.06 1.99 -15.19
N PHE A 467 7.66 1.67 -16.43
CA PHE A 467 8.59 1.51 -17.53
C PHE A 467 8.08 1.94 -18.90
N ASN A 468 9.03 2.26 -19.78
CA ASN A 468 8.79 2.72 -21.14
C ASN A 468 9.40 1.70 -22.12
N VAL A 469 8.65 1.33 -23.17
CA VAL A 469 9.06 0.31 -24.14
C VAL A 469 9.33 0.95 -25.51
N TYR A 470 10.52 0.69 -26.05
CA TYR A 470 10.90 1.06 -27.41
C TYR A 470 11.19 -0.18 -28.26
N ARG A 471 10.72 -0.17 -29.50
CA ARG A 471 10.93 -1.24 -30.47
C ARG A 471 11.70 -0.71 -31.67
N LEU A 472 12.98 -1.05 -31.77
CA LEU A 472 13.84 -0.66 -32.88
C LEU A 472 13.70 -1.66 -34.02
N VAL A 473 13.16 -1.20 -35.14
CA VAL A 473 13.00 -2.00 -36.36
C VAL A 473 14.22 -1.78 -37.26
N ALA A 474 14.90 -2.86 -37.65
CA ALA A 474 16.19 -2.83 -38.35
C ALA A 474 17.31 -2.09 -37.56
N PRO A 475 17.79 -2.67 -36.44
CA PRO A 475 18.93 -2.13 -35.70
C PRO A 475 20.21 -2.13 -36.56
N PRO A 476 21.18 -1.21 -36.32
CA PRO A 476 22.51 -1.28 -36.93
C PRO A 476 23.26 -2.51 -36.41
N ASP A 477 24.28 -2.99 -37.13
CA ASP A 477 25.11 -4.13 -36.69
C ASP A 477 25.69 -3.92 -35.27
N ASN A 478 26.10 -2.68 -34.96
CA ASN A 478 26.49 -2.27 -33.62
C ASN A 478 26.00 -0.84 -33.34
N PHE A 479 25.56 -0.57 -32.11
CA PHE A 479 25.06 0.75 -31.69
C PHE A 479 25.37 1.02 -30.22
N THR A 480 25.34 2.29 -29.81
CA THR A 480 25.44 2.72 -28.42
C THR A 480 24.14 3.34 -27.97
N ILE A 481 23.61 2.84 -26.86
CA ILE A 481 22.50 3.43 -26.11
C ILE A 481 23.10 4.36 -25.06
N SER A 482 22.62 5.58 -24.95
CA SER A 482 22.98 6.53 -23.91
C SER A 482 21.73 7.00 -23.18
N ILE A 483 21.75 6.90 -21.86
CA ILE A 483 20.73 7.48 -20.96
C ILE A 483 21.40 8.61 -20.19
N SER A 484 20.83 9.81 -20.21
CA SER A 484 21.38 10.96 -19.49
C SER A 484 20.38 11.76 -18.70
N LYS A 485 20.90 12.38 -17.63
CA LYS A 485 20.17 13.26 -16.73
C LYS A 485 21.11 14.31 -16.14
N SER A 486 20.56 15.49 -15.84
CA SER A 486 21.30 16.61 -15.22
C SER A 486 21.55 16.45 -13.72
N GLN A 487 20.83 15.53 -13.07
CA GLN A 487 20.87 15.24 -11.63
C GLN A 487 21.14 13.74 -11.40
N SER A 488 21.23 13.32 -10.13
CA SER A 488 21.38 11.91 -9.78
C SER A 488 20.15 11.08 -10.15
N PHE A 489 20.39 9.81 -10.49
CA PHE A 489 19.35 8.82 -10.76
C PHE A 489 19.86 7.40 -10.64
N ALA A 490 18.94 6.49 -10.32
CA ALA A 490 19.08 5.07 -10.51
C ALA A 490 18.16 4.62 -11.66
N ALA A 491 18.64 3.76 -12.55
CA ALA A 491 17.85 3.32 -13.70
C ALA A 491 18.14 1.87 -14.09
N GLY A 492 17.09 1.19 -14.56
CA GLY A 492 17.16 -0.08 -15.25
C GLY A 492 17.12 0.10 -16.77
N LEU A 493 17.95 -0.66 -17.47
CA LEU A 493 17.90 -0.83 -18.93
C LEU A 493 17.86 -2.31 -19.27
N VAL A 494 16.86 -2.72 -20.04
CA VAL A 494 16.81 -4.04 -20.69
C VAL A 494 17.00 -3.86 -22.19
N VAL A 495 17.85 -4.70 -22.79
CA VAL A 495 18.07 -4.80 -24.22
C VAL A 495 17.78 -6.24 -24.65
N ALA A 496 16.64 -6.46 -25.32
CA ALA A 496 16.24 -7.75 -25.83
C ALA A 496 16.41 -7.79 -27.37
N LEU A 497 17.40 -8.55 -27.83
CA LEU A 497 17.75 -8.75 -29.23
C LEU A 497 16.98 -9.95 -29.79
N ILE A 498 16.21 -9.76 -30.86
CA ILE A 498 15.48 -10.83 -31.53
C ILE A 498 16.07 -11.06 -32.93
N GLY A 499 16.63 -12.24 -33.14
CA GLY A 499 17.34 -12.59 -34.37
C GLY A 499 17.25 -14.06 -34.75
N SER A 500 17.94 -14.42 -35.85
CA SER A 500 17.97 -15.82 -36.34
C SER A 500 18.65 -16.81 -35.37
N SER A 501 19.34 -16.31 -34.35
CA SER A 501 19.93 -17.07 -33.24
C SER A 501 18.98 -17.33 -32.06
N GLY A 502 17.75 -16.79 -32.10
CA GLY A 502 16.83 -16.75 -30.97
C GLY A 502 16.81 -15.40 -30.25
N LEU A 503 16.16 -15.36 -29.09
CA LEU A 503 16.17 -14.24 -28.16
C LEU A 503 17.52 -14.16 -27.42
N ASN A 504 18.03 -12.96 -27.21
CA ASN A 504 19.11 -12.69 -26.26
C ASN A 504 18.79 -11.42 -25.46
N VAL A 505 18.73 -11.53 -24.14
CA VAL A 505 18.44 -10.41 -23.23
C VAL A 505 19.71 -10.00 -22.50
N SER A 506 19.94 -8.70 -22.40
CA SER A 506 20.95 -8.08 -21.54
C SER A 506 20.27 -7.06 -20.64
N GLN A 507 20.46 -7.18 -19.32
CA GLN A 507 19.93 -6.26 -18.32
C GLN A 507 21.08 -5.50 -17.67
N PHE A 508 20.80 -4.26 -17.31
CA PHE A 508 21.75 -3.36 -16.67
C PHE A 508 21.03 -2.52 -15.61
N GLN A 509 21.65 -2.40 -14.45
CA GLN A 509 21.23 -1.50 -13.37
C GLN A 509 22.35 -0.48 -13.15
N TYR A 510 21.99 0.78 -12.92
CA TYR A 510 22.96 1.85 -12.72
C TYR A 510 22.54 2.78 -11.59
N SER A 511 23.54 3.19 -10.81
CA SER A 511 23.52 4.42 -10.00
C SER A 511 24.40 5.46 -10.68
N SER A 512 23.94 6.70 -10.83
CA SER A 512 24.77 7.82 -11.27
C SER A 512 24.46 9.09 -10.49
N SER A 513 25.50 9.79 -10.05
CA SER A 513 25.36 11.08 -9.36
C SER A 513 24.97 12.23 -10.31
N TYR A 514 25.30 12.12 -11.60
CA TYR A 514 24.91 13.03 -12.70
C TYR A 514 25.52 12.55 -14.04
N GLY A 515 24.93 12.94 -15.17
CA GLY A 515 25.57 12.84 -16.50
C GLY A 515 24.97 11.75 -17.39
N THR A 516 25.83 11.11 -18.19
CA THR A 516 25.43 10.13 -19.22
C THR A 516 26.01 8.74 -18.92
N ILE A 517 25.15 7.74 -18.88
CA ILE A 517 25.50 6.32 -18.92
C ILE A 517 25.39 5.87 -20.39
N SER A 518 26.33 5.04 -20.87
CA SER A 518 26.36 4.59 -22.26
C SER A 518 26.76 3.13 -22.39
N GLU A 519 25.91 2.31 -23.01
CA GLU A 519 26.18 0.90 -23.31
C GLU A 519 26.29 0.62 -24.81
N PHE A 520 27.24 -0.24 -25.15
CA PHE A 520 27.53 -0.64 -26.53
C PHE A 520 26.97 -2.03 -26.80
N ILE A 521 26.05 -2.09 -27.74
CA ILE A 521 25.30 -3.29 -28.11
C ILE A 521 25.76 -3.76 -29.49
N GLN A 522 25.97 -5.08 -29.60
CA GLN A 522 26.22 -5.76 -30.87
C GLN A 522 24.96 -6.54 -31.26
N SER A 523 24.26 -6.09 -32.30
CA SER A 523 22.99 -6.68 -32.73
C SER A 523 23.14 -8.11 -33.24
N ASN A 524 24.35 -8.49 -33.71
CA ASN A 524 24.68 -9.85 -34.17
C ASN A 524 23.71 -10.44 -35.21
N GLY A 525 23.08 -9.59 -36.04
CA GLY A 525 22.06 -10.00 -37.01
C GLY A 525 20.64 -10.14 -36.46
N ALA A 526 20.35 -9.55 -35.30
CA ALA A 526 18.99 -9.26 -34.85
C ALA A 526 18.27 -8.38 -35.89
N TYR A 527 17.01 -8.71 -36.18
CA TYR A 527 16.15 -7.91 -37.06
C TYR A 527 15.30 -6.90 -36.27
N GLU A 528 15.25 -7.06 -34.96
CA GLU A 528 14.37 -6.36 -34.03
C GLU A 528 15.04 -6.28 -32.65
N VAL A 529 14.90 -5.15 -31.98
CA VAL A 529 15.38 -4.95 -30.60
C VAL A 529 14.29 -4.27 -29.79
N TYR A 530 13.99 -4.83 -28.62
CA TYR A 530 13.23 -4.15 -27.59
C TYR A 530 14.20 -3.50 -26.58
N LEU A 531 13.95 -2.23 -26.28
CA LEU A 531 14.63 -1.49 -25.22
C LEU A 531 13.58 -1.14 -24.17
N ILE A 532 13.80 -1.54 -22.92
CA ILE A 532 12.94 -1.22 -21.79
C ILE A 532 13.73 -0.31 -20.86
N THR A 533 13.20 0.87 -20.55
CA THR A 533 13.82 1.82 -19.61
C THR A 533 12.89 2.06 -18.43
N THR A 534 13.45 2.12 -17.22
CA THR A 534 12.72 2.27 -15.97
C THR A 534 13.54 3.05 -14.96
N LEU A 535 12.87 3.86 -14.14
CA LEU A 535 13.47 4.54 -12.99
C LEU A 535 13.31 3.62 -11.77
N ILE A 536 14.41 3.27 -11.11
CA ILE A 536 14.40 2.37 -9.94
C ILE A 536 15.03 3.09 -8.74
N SER A 537 15.21 2.38 -7.63
CA SER A 537 16.08 2.78 -6.51
C SER A 537 17.45 2.11 -6.61
N ASP A 538 18.49 2.75 -6.04
CA ASP A 538 19.85 2.20 -5.97
C ASP A 538 19.93 0.94 -5.08
N ASP A 539 19.21 0.99 -3.95
CA ASP A 539 19.02 -0.11 -3.01
C ASP A 539 17.53 -0.57 -3.04
N THR A 540 17.20 -1.67 -2.37
CA THR A 540 15.81 -2.15 -2.18
C THR A 540 14.91 -1.03 -1.67
N PRO A 541 13.81 -0.66 -2.35
CA PRO A 541 12.98 0.48 -1.95
C PRO A 541 12.33 0.29 -0.58
N THR A 542 12.39 1.34 0.23
CA THR A 542 11.69 1.46 1.53
C THR A 542 10.68 2.61 1.54
N ASP A 543 10.43 3.23 0.38
CA ASP A 543 9.42 4.26 0.16
C ASP A 543 8.52 3.74 -0.95
N PHE A 544 7.36 3.24 -0.54
CA PHE A 544 6.31 2.66 -1.34
C PHE A 544 5.00 3.02 -0.64
N GLN A 545 4.18 3.85 -1.27
CA GLN A 545 2.95 4.37 -0.67
C GLN A 545 1.89 4.56 -1.74
N ASP A 546 0.63 4.42 -1.35
CA ASP A 546 -0.54 4.75 -2.14
C ASP A 546 -0.47 6.17 -2.69
N VAL A 547 -0.90 6.31 -3.94
CA VAL A 547 -1.07 7.61 -4.60
C VAL A 547 -2.50 7.82 -5.05
N PHE A 548 -3.03 8.99 -4.77
CA PHE A 548 -4.38 9.43 -5.13
C PHE A 548 -4.38 10.33 -6.38
N GLU A 549 -3.21 10.74 -6.88
CA GLU A 549 -3.02 11.32 -8.22
C GLU A 549 -1.68 10.85 -8.84
N LEU A 550 -1.58 10.73 -10.17
CA LEU A 550 -0.29 10.40 -10.83
C LEU A 550 0.85 11.36 -10.47
N ALA A 551 0.51 12.64 -10.20
CA ALA A 551 1.48 13.68 -9.86
C ALA A 551 2.11 13.50 -8.46
N GLU A 552 1.63 12.52 -7.67
CA GLU A 552 2.18 12.15 -6.37
C GLU A 552 3.22 11.03 -6.49
N ILE A 553 3.22 10.26 -7.59
CA ILE A 553 4.24 9.24 -7.85
C ILE A 553 5.59 9.93 -8.06
N PRO A 554 6.67 9.51 -7.38
CA PRO A 554 8.02 9.96 -7.70
C PRO A 554 8.34 9.68 -9.17
N SER A 555 8.57 10.72 -9.95
CA SER A 555 8.87 10.63 -11.38
C SER A 555 10.03 11.55 -11.75
N ASP A 556 10.71 11.22 -12.85
CA ASP A 556 11.74 12.08 -13.42
C ASP A 556 11.89 11.86 -14.92
N SER A 557 12.53 12.81 -15.60
CA SER A 557 12.77 12.77 -17.03
C SER A 557 14.15 12.22 -17.36
N LEU A 558 14.20 11.26 -18.30
CA LEU A 558 15.43 10.70 -18.84
C LEU A 558 15.58 11.09 -20.32
N ASP A 559 16.78 11.52 -20.71
CA ASP A 559 17.15 11.69 -22.11
C ASP A 559 17.70 10.37 -22.66
N LEU A 560 17.09 9.82 -23.71
CA LEU A 560 17.53 8.61 -24.40
C LEU A 560 18.11 8.95 -25.77
N THR A 561 19.35 8.54 -26.03
CA THR A 561 20.03 8.67 -27.33
C THR A 561 20.51 7.31 -27.83
N ILE A 562 20.29 7.00 -29.10
CA ILE A 562 20.80 5.79 -29.76
C ILE A 562 21.66 6.21 -30.95
N THR A 563 22.92 5.79 -30.97
CA THR A 563 23.92 6.16 -31.99
C THR A 563 24.53 4.92 -32.65
N GLU A 564 24.85 4.97 -33.94
CA GLU A 564 25.54 3.88 -34.63
C GLU A 564 27.02 3.79 -34.20
N GLY A 565 27.51 2.57 -33.96
CA GLY A 565 28.89 2.29 -33.51
C GLY A 565 29.11 2.40 -31.99
N ASP A 566 30.37 2.26 -31.54
CA ASP A 566 30.78 2.46 -30.14
C ASP A 566 31.12 3.94 -29.90
N THR A 567 30.23 4.64 -29.21
CA THR A 567 30.37 6.08 -28.89
C THR A 567 30.63 6.32 -27.40
N ARG A 568 30.71 5.28 -26.56
CA ARG A 568 30.88 5.38 -25.10
C ARG A 568 32.07 6.22 -24.64
N ASN A 569 33.13 6.27 -25.47
CA ASN A 569 34.35 7.04 -25.20
C ASN A 569 34.41 8.39 -25.92
N GLN A 570 33.35 8.79 -26.63
CA GLN A 570 33.24 10.15 -27.16
C GLN A 570 32.80 11.06 -26.02
N SER A 571 33.77 11.68 -25.36
CA SER A 571 33.51 12.85 -24.51
C SER A 571 32.68 13.85 -25.31
N ASN A 572 31.47 14.18 -24.85
CA ASN A 572 30.62 15.18 -25.48
C ASN A 572 31.42 16.46 -25.73
N ILE A 573 31.84 16.66 -26.99
CA ILE A 573 32.19 17.97 -27.47
C ILE A 573 30.84 18.65 -27.61
N ASP A 574 30.48 19.49 -26.64
CA ASP A 574 29.22 20.24 -26.62
C ASP A 574 28.95 20.82 -28.01
N MET A 575 28.12 20.13 -28.80
CA MET A 575 27.80 20.55 -30.14
C MET A 575 26.69 21.57 -29.99
N ILE A 576 27.06 22.77 -29.55
CA ILE A 576 26.15 23.91 -29.41
C ILE A 576 25.67 24.26 -30.81
N ILE A 577 24.55 23.67 -31.22
CA ILE A 577 23.79 24.06 -32.40
C ILE A 577 23.16 25.41 -32.05
N ILE A 578 23.94 26.49 -32.18
CA ILE A 578 23.45 27.85 -32.04
C ILE A 578 22.46 28.08 -33.20
N PRO A 579 21.17 28.34 -32.92
CA PRO A 579 20.23 28.68 -33.97
C PRO A 579 20.69 29.98 -34.64
N PHE A 580 20.86 29.95 -35.96
CA PHE A 580 21.41 31.06 -36.74
C PHE A 580 20.55 32.36 -36.69
N SER A 581 19.40 32.30 -36.03
CA SER A 581 18.46 33.39 -35.77
C SER A 581 18.88 34.36 -34.64
N ILE A 582 19.80 33.99 -33.74
CA ILE A 582 20.18 34.86 -32.59
C ILE A 582 21.27 35.90 -32.95
N LEU A 583 22.04 35.69 -34.03
CA LEU A 583 23.16 36.56 -34.40
C LEU A 583 22.76 37.96 -34.91
N ALA A 584 21.45 38.26 -35.03
CA ALA A 584 20.93 39.52 -35.57
C ALA A 584 20.63 40.61 -34.53
N ILE A 585 20.63 40.30 -33.22
CA ILE A 585 20.15 41.23 -32.16
C ILE A 585 21.22 41.48 -31.06
N VAL A 586 22.49 41.63 -31.43
CA VAL A 586 23.54 42.20 -30.54
C VAL A 586 24.42 43.23 -31.27
N ALA A 587 23.79 44.10 -32.08
CA ALA A 587 24.47 45.20 -32.78
C ALA A 587 24.27 46.59 -32.14
N LEU A 588 23.40 46.72 -31.12
CA LEU A 588 22.97 48.02 -30.57
C LEU A 588 22.73 48.00 -29.05
N SER A 589 23.80 47.93 -28.25
CA SER A 589 23.81 48.46 -26.87
C SER A 589 25.23 48.66 -26.34
N SER A 590 25.76 49.87 -26.52
CA SER A 590 27.08 50.27 -26.03
C SER A 590 27.08 50.50 -24.52
N ILE A 591 27.58 49.54 -23.72
CA ILE A 591 27.99 49.79 -22.34
C ILE A 591 29.40 49.22 -22.13
N PHE A 592 30.40 50.11 -22.12
CA PHE A 592 31.76 49.77 -21.70
C PHE A 592 31.88 49.84 -20.17
N VAL A 593 32.13 48.70 -19.53
CA VAL A 593 32.60 48.65 -18.13
C VAL A 593 34.10 48.37 -18.14
N VAL A 594 34.90 49.42 -17.90
CA VAL A 594 36.35 49.29 -17.72
C VAL A 594 36.66 49.10 -16.23
N VAL A 595 37.02 47.88 -15.83
CA VAL A 595 37.58 47.61 -14.49
C VAL A 595 39.04 47.24 -14.61
N ARG A 596 39.89 47.98 -13.88
CA ARG A 596 41.34 47.98 -14.01
C ARG A 596 41.96 46.90 -13.12
N LYS A 597 42.60 45.91 -13.73
CA LYS A 597 43.35 44.84 -13.05
C LYS A 597 44.57 45.42 -12.33
N GLN A 598 44.59 45.40 -10.98
CA GLN A 598 45.83 45.50 -10.22
C GLN A 598 46.38 44.08 -9.99
N ARG A 599 47.70 43.92 -10.17
CA ARG A 599 48.43 42.67 -9.91
C ARG A 599 49.41 42.90 -8.76
N GLN A 600 49.27 42.07 -7.72
CA GLN A 600 50.31 41.58 -6.80
C GLN A 600 51.31 42.59 -6.20
N LEU A 601 51.30 42.69 -4.86
CA LEU A 601 52.07 41.76 -4.02
C LEU A 601 51.26 41.37 -2.79
#